data_AF-A0A6A2SJA8-F1
#
_entry.id   AF-A0A6A2SJA8-F1
#
_cell.length_a   1.000
_cell.length_b   1.000
_cell.length_c   1.000
_cell.angle_alpha   90.00
_cell.angle_beta   90.00
_cell.angle_gamma   90.00
#
_symmetry.space_group_name_H-M   'P 1'
#
loop_
_entity.id
_entity.type
_entity.pdbx_description
1 polymer ?
#
loop_
_entity_poly.entity_id
_entity_poly.type
_entity_poly.pdbx_seq_one_letter_code
_entity_poly.pdbx_strand_id
1 'polypeptide(L)' 'MTNEQSFTTLLTPAETANLLHIPVTTLARWRCERSHLPYVTLGRRVLYRLSDIRAFIERNVHEAIQ' A
#
# COMPACT_ATOMS: atom_id res chain seq x y z
N MET A 1 -3.51 13.55 -28.76
CA MET A 1 -4.45 13.73 -27.64
C MET A 1 -4.56 12.35 -27.00
N THR A 2 -4.06 12.02 -25.81
CA THR A 2 -3.75 12.79 -24.60
C THR A 2 -2.55 12.10 -23.96
N ASN A 3 -1.46 12.83 -23.68
CA ASN A 3 -0.32 12.29 -22.96
C ASN A 3 -0.68 12.25 -21.47
N GLU A 4 -1.36 11.20 -21.03
CA GLU A 4 -1.74 11.04 -19.63
C GLU A 4 -0.50 10.71 -18.81
N GLN A 5 0.16 11.75 -18.32
CA GLN A 5 1.14 11.65 -17.25
C GLN A 5 0.42 11.16 -15.98
N SER A 6 0.27 9.84 -15.86
CA SER A 6 -0.33 9.19 -14.70
C SER A 6 0.67 9.23 -13.55
N PHE A 7 0.63 10.31 -12.77
CA PHE A 7 1.43 10.41 -11.56
C PHE A 7 1.01 9.32 -10.58
N THR A 8 1.94 8.43 -10.22
CA THR A 8 1.69 7.43 -9.18
C THR A 8 1.59 8.11 -7.82
N THR A 9 0.44 8.03 -7.18
CA THR A 9 0.28 8.47 -5.79
C THR A 9 1.07 7.55 -4.86
N LEU A 10 2.03 8.12 -4.15
CA LEU A 10 2.86 7.43 -3.17
C LEU A 10 2.52 7.90 -1.76
N LEU A 11 2.29 6.94 -0.87
CA LEU A 11 1.96 7.17 0.53
C LEU A 11 3.12 6.76 1.42
N THR A 12 3.35 7.51 2.48
CA THR A 12 4.27 7.17 3.56
C THR A 12 3.76 5.98 4.38
N PRO A 13 4.61 5.33 5.20
CA PRO A 13 4.18 4.24 6.06
C PRO A 13 3.10 4.69 7.07
N ALA A 14 3.16 5.94 7.54
CA ALA A 14 2.16 6.50 8.45
C ALA A 14 0.80 6.68 7.76
N GLU A 15 0.78 7.28 6.56
CA GLU A 15 -0.46 7.44 5.78
C GLU A 15 -1.06 6.09 5.39
N THR A 16 -0.21 5.13 5.00
CA THR A 16 -0.64 3.77 4.64
C THR A 16 -1.22 3.02 5.85
N ALA A 17 -0.57 3.13 7.01
CA ALA A 17 -1.04 2.55 8.26
C ALA A 17 -2.39 3.12 8.69
N ASN A 18 -2.53 4.45 8.62
CA ASN A 18 -3.79 5.12 8.92
C ASN A 18 -4.91 4.68 7.96
N LEU A 19 -4.60 4.59 6.65
CA LEU A 19 -5.57 4.16 5.65
C LEU A 19 -6.04 2.71 5.88
N LEU A 20 -5.10 1.80 6.13
CA LEU A 20 -5.39 0.38 6.38
C LEU A 20 -5.85 0.08 7.81
N HIS A 21 -5.88 1.07 8.70
CA HIS A 21 -6.20 0.93 10.12
C HIS A 21 -5.35 -0.13 10.84
N ILE A 22 -4.04 -0.15 10.54
CA ILE A 22 -3.06 -1.05 11.18
C ILE A 22 -1.87 -0.27 11.77
N PRO A 23 -1.13 -0.83 12.74
CA PRO A 23 0.10 -0.22 13.21
C PRO A 23 1.17 -0.09 12.11
N VAL A 24 1.95 1.01 12.14
CA VAL A 24 3.12 1.18 11.25
C VAL A 24 4.16 0.06 11.46
N THR A 25 4.24 -0.49 12.67
CA THR A 25 5.09 -1.65 13.00
C THR A 25 4.68 -2.91 12.25
N THR A 26 3.38 -3.13 11.99
CA THR A 26 2.88 -4.20 11.14
C THR A 26 3.39 -4.05 9.71
N LEU A 27 3.34 -2.84 9.14
CA LEU A 27 3.92 -2.57 7.83
C LEU A 27 5.44 -2.79 7.82
N ALA A 28 6.16 -2.43 8.90
CA ALA A 28 7.59 -2.71 9.01
C ALA A 28 7.91 -4.21 9.03
N ARG A 29 7.10 -4.99 9.76
CA ARG A 29 7.19 -6.44 9.80
C ARG A 29 6.96 -7.05 8.41
N TRP A 30 5.89 -6.65 7.72
CA TRP A 30 5.59 -7.11 6.36
C TRP A 30 6.74 -6.83 5.38
N ARG A 31 7.42 -5.67 5.48
CA ARG A 31 8.60 -5.39 4.65
C ARG A 31 9.77 -6.29 4.98
N CYS A 32 10.02 -6.56 6.27
CA CYS A 32 11.07 -7.45 6.71
C CYS A 32 10.84 -8.88 6.20
N GLU A 33 9.59 -9.35 6.29
CA GLU A 33 9.13 -10.65 5.81
C GLU A 33 8.92 -10.70 4.28
N ARG A 34 9.00 -9.55 3.60
CA ARG A 34 8.71 -9.36 2.17
C ARG A 34 7.34 -9.90 1.76
N SER A 35 6.31 -9.61 2.56
CA SER A 35 4.95 -10.15 2.43
C SER A 35 3.88 -9.06 2.30
N HIS A 36 2.68 -9.48 1.87
CA HIS A 36 1.41 -8.74 1.81
C HIS A 36 1.33 -7.51 0.89
N LEU A 37 2.21 -6.53 1.03
CA LEU A 37 2.10 -5.24 0.35
C LEU A 37 3.43 -4.83 -0.29
N PRO A 38 3.48 -4.65 -1.62
CA PRO A 38 4.65 -4.10 -2.30
C PRO A 38 4.98 -2.68 -1.81
N TYR A 39 6.25 -2.34 -1.82
CA TYR A 39 6.73 -1.03 -1.41
C TYR A 39 7.78 -0.50 -2.38
N VAL A 40 7.89 0.83 -2.45
CA VAL A 40 8.87 1.55 -3.25
C VAL A 40 9.89 2.16 -2.31
N THR A 41 11.17 1.99 -2.63
CA THR A 41 12.26 2.67 -1.94
C THR A 41 12.76 3.84 -2.77
N LEU A 42 12.73 5.05 -2.20
CA LEU A 42 13.32 6.26 -2.79
C LEU A 42 14.40 6.76 -1.83
N GLY A 43 15.63 6.26 -2.06
CA GLY A 43 16.75 6.46 -1.14
C GLY A 43 16.45 5.84 0.23
N ARG A 44 16.39 6.68 1.28
CA ARG A 44 16.07 6.24 2.65
C ARG A 44 14.57 6.16 2.94
N ARG A 45 13.73 6.67 2.04
CA ARG A 45 12.28 6.69 2.22
C ARG A 45 11.67 5.39 1.70
N VAL A 46 10.73 4.87 2.47
CA VAL A 46 9.88 3.76 2.06
C VAL A 46 8.49 4.31 1.83
N LEU A 47 7.90 4.02 0.67
CA LEU A 47 6.60 4.48 0.25
C LEU A 47 5.77 3.32 -0.27
N TYR A 48 4.46 3.52 -0.37
CA TYR A 48 3.50 2.55 -0.87
C TYR A 48 2.69 3.18 -2.00
N ARG A 49 2.49 2.44 -3.09
CA ARG A 49 1.65 2.91 -4.18
C ARG A 49 0.18 2.77 -3.78
N LEU A 50 -0.61 3.82 -4.00
CA LEU A 50 -2.05 3.78 -3.72
C LEU A 50 -2.75 2.64 -4.48
N SER A 51 -2.30 2.36 -5.70
CA SER A 51 -2.82 1.27 -6.53
C SER A 51 -2.63 -0.10 -5.87
N ASP A 52 -1.46 -0.35 -5.27
CA ASP A 52 -1.16 -1.62 -4.62
C ASP A 52 -1.98 -1.77 -3.32
N ILE A 53 -2.17 -0.68 -2.58
CA ILE A 53 -3.02 -0.67 -1.38
C ILE A 53 -4.47 -1.00 -1.75
N ARG A 54 -5.01 -0.40 -2.83
CA ARG A 54 -6.36 -0.72 -3.33
C ARG A 54 -6.48 -2.18 -3.72
N ALA A 55 -5.54 -2.69 -4.51
CA ALA A 55 -5.52 -4.09 -4.90
C ALA A 55 -5.39 -5.05 -3.70
N PHE A 56 -4.68 -4.65 -2.65
CA PHE A 56 -4.62 -5.41 -1.41
C PHE A 56 -5.97 -5.45 -0.70
N ILE A 57 -6.65 -4.31 -0.56
CA ILE A 57 -7.99 -4.25 0.04
C ILE A 57 -8.97 -5.14 -0.72
N GLU A 58 -9.01 -5.02 -2.05
CA GLU A 58 -9.89 -5.81 -2.93
C GLU A 58 -9.68 -7.33 -2.75
N ARG A 59 -8.43 -7.78 -2.61
CA ARG A 59 -8.12 -9.21 -2.36
C ARG A 59 -8.54 -9.71 -0.99
N ASN A 60 -8.78 -8.83 -0.03
CA ASN A 60 -9.19 -9.15 1.35
C ASN A 60 -10.67 -8.83 1.61
N VAL A 61 -11.45 -8.52 0.57
CA VAL A 61 -12.90 -8.45 0.69
C VAL A 61 -13.45 -9.87 0.73
N HIS A 62 -14.19 -10.19 1.78
CA HIS A 62 -14.92 -11.44 1.91
C HIS A 62 -16.40 -11.12 1.93
N GLU A 63 -17.15 -11.62 0.95
CA GLU A 63 -18.60 -11.49 0.93
C GLU A 63 -19.20 -12.42 1.99
N ALA A 64 -20.09 -11.90 2.82
CA ALA A 64 -20.90 -12.73 3.68
C ALA A 64 -21.87 -13.52 2.79
N ILE A 65 -21.77 -14.84 2.81
CA ILE A 65 -22.75 -15.71 2.16
C ILE A 65 -24.09 -15.46 2.85
N GLN A 66 -25.07 -14.96 2.08
CA GLN A 66 -26.46 -14.82 2.52
C GLN A 66 -27.16 -16.17 2.60
#